data_AF-A0A0C7P291-F1
#
_entry.id   AF-A0A0C7P291-F1
#
_cell.length_a   1.000
_cell.length_b   1.000
_cell.length_c   1.000
_cell.angle_alpha   90.00
_cell.angle_beta   90.00
_cell.angle_gamma   90.00
#
_symmetry.space_group_name_H-M   'P 1'
#
loop_
_entity.id
_entity.type
_entity.pdbx_description
1 polymer ?
#
loop_
_entity_poly.entity_id
_entity_poly.type
_entity_poly.pdbx_seq_one_letter_code
_entity_poly.pdbx_strand_id
1 'polypeptide(L)'
;MSVIINSMLLLGVIGFASGVFLSFVAEKFKVQEDHRVEIVKSILPGVDCGSCGYPGCAGFAKAFVNGEISKDGCIPGKADGVPELLEKISKLSDEEINKIYEESQGNKTKIVAILSKK
;
A
#
# COMPACT_ATOMS: atom_id res chain seq x y z
N MET A 1 17.76 25.22 42.52
CA MET A 1 17.34 25.80 41.23
C MET A 1 18.06 25.16 40.04
N SER A 2 19.39 24.99 40.09
CA SER A 2 20.22 24.49 38.98
C SER A 2 19.88 23.07 38.50
N VAL A 3 19.52 22.16 39.42
CA VAL A 3 19.19 20.75 39.09
C VAL A 3 17.93 20.64 38.22
N ILE A 4 16.95 21.52 38.45
CA ILE A 4 15.66 21.52 37.74
C ILE A 4 15.88 21.98 36.28
N ILE A 5 16.65 23.06 36.11
CA ILE A 5 17.03 23.61 34.80
C ILE A 5 17.88 22.61 34.01
N ASN A 6 18.86 21.97 34.65
CA ASN A 6 19.68 20.95 33.98
C ASN A 6 18.83 19.76 33.53
N SER A 7 17.86 19.32 34.34
CA SER A 7 16.97 18.21 33.99
C SER A 7 16.09 18.56 32.80
N MET A 8 15.50 19.76 32.77
CA MET A 8 14.72 20.24 31.60
C MET A 8 15.57 20.32 30.33
N LEU A 9 16.80 20.82 30.43
CA LEU A 9 17.71 20.91 29.30
C LEU A 9 18.06 19.51 28.76
N LEU A 10 18.34 18.55 29.64
CA LEU A 10 18.74 17.20 29.27
C LEU A 10 17.61 16.44 28.58
N LEU A 11 16.39 16.51 29.12
CA LEU A 11 15.19 15.93 28.51
C LEU A 11 14.86 16.58 27.15
N GLY A 12 15.01 17.91 27.06
CA GLY A 12 14.79 18.64 25.82
C GLY A 12 15.77 18.23 24.71
N VAL A 13 17.06 18.11 25.05
CA VAL A 13 18.10 17.70 24.08
C VAL A 13 17.87 16.26 23.61
N ILE A 14 17.56 15.34 24.52
CA ILE A 14 17.29 13.94 24.15
C ILE A 14 16.03 13.84 23.27
N GLY A 15 14.95 14.55 23.65
CA GLY A 15 13.72 14.59 22.87
C GLY A 15 13.95 15.13 21.45
N PHE A 16 14.63 16.27 21.34
CA PHE A 16 14.94 16.87 20.05
C PHE A 16 15.86 15.98 19.19
N ALA A 17 16.91 15.41 19.79
CA ALA A 17 17.82 14.50 19.09
C ALA A 17 17.09 13.25 18.58
N SER A 18 16.22 12.66 19.41
CA SER A 18 15.43 11.48 19.01
C SER A 18 14.41 11.79 17.93
N GLY A 19 13.77 12.98 17.97
CA GLY A 19 12.83 13.42 16.95
C GLY A 19 13.49 13.63 15.59
N VAL A 20 14.62 14.35 15.55
CA VAL A 20 15.39 14.56 14.32
C VAL A 20 15.87 13.22 13.75
N PHE A 21 16.35 12.32 14.62
CA PHE A 21 16.78 10.99 14.21
C PHE A 21 15.64 10.17 13.57
N LEU A 22 14.45 10.16 14.18
CA LEU A 22 13.29 9.46 13.63
C LEU A 22 12.82 10.05 12.30
N SER A 23 12.79 11.38 12.16
CA SER A 23 12.45 12.05 10.89
C SER A 23 13.40 11.66 9.76
N PHE A 24 14.71 11.64 10.04
CA PHE A 24 15.71 11.22 9.06
C PHE A 24 15.56 9.75 8.66
N VAL A 25 15.30 8.87 9.63
CA VAL A 25 15.04 7.45 9.37
C VAL A 25 13.75 7.27 8.55
N ALA A 26 12.68 8.01 8.84
CA ALA A 26 11.42 7.92 8.10
C ALA A 26 11.58 8.29 6.62
N GLU A 27 12.36 9.31 6.30
CA GLU A 27 12.66 9.68 4.90
C GLU A 27 13.58 8.66 4.22
N LYS A 28 14.61 8.18 4.92
CA LYS A 28 15.60 7.24 4.35
C LYS A 28 15.01 5.84 4.14
N PHE A 29 14.04 5.44 4.95
CA PHE A 29 13.32 4.17 4.85
C PHE A 29 11.93 4.31 4.23
N LYS A 30 11.69 5.38 3.46
CA LYS A 30 10.48 5.47 2.65
C LYS A 30 10.51 4.33 1.64
N VAL A 31 9.75 3.27 1.95
CA VAL A 31 9.62 2.10 1.09
C VAL A 31 9.09 2.59 -0.24
N GLN A 32 9.74 2.19 -1.34
CA GLN A 32 9.15 2.32 -2.68
C GLN A 32 7.94 1.38 -2.72
N GLU A 33 6.79 1.91 -2.31
CA GLU A 33 5.54 1.19 -2.44
C GLU A 33 5.13 1.25 -3.92
N ASP A 34 5.18 0.10 -4.58
CA ASP A 34 4.61 -0.05 -5.90
C ASP A 34 3.10 0.21 -5.81
N HIS A 35 2.66 1.37 -6.31
CA HIS A 35 1.24 1.74 -6.31
C HIS A 35 0.36 0.68 -7.00
N ARG A 36 0.93 -0.12 -7.91
CA ARG A 36 0.27 -1.30 -8.50
C ARG A 36 -0.20 -2.29 -7.43
N VAL A 37 0.64 -2.61 -6.47
CA VAL A 37 0.34 -3.57 -5.40
C VAL A 37 -0.81 -3.05 -4.54
N GLU A 38 -0.80 -1.76 -4.23
CA GLU A 38 -1.81 -1.17 -3.37
C GLU A 38 -3.17 -1.04 -4.05
N ILE A 39 -3.20 -0.68 -5.34
CA ILE A 39 -4.41 -0.70 -6.16
C ILE A 39 -4.95 -2.13 -6.25
N VAL A 40 -4.11 -3.12 -6.54
CA VAL A 40 -4.52 -4.54 -6.60
C VAL A 40 -5.05 -5.00 -5.25
N LYS A 41 -4.39 -4.65 -4.15
CA LYS A 41 -4.84 -4.96 -2.79
C LYS A 41 -6.20 -4.36 -2.49
N SER A 42 -6.46 -3.14 -2.96
CA SER A 42 -7.72 -2.42 -2.70
C SER A 42 -8.93 -3.08 -3.38
N ILE A 43 -8.76 -3.64 -4.59
CA ILE A 43 -9.88 -4.28 -5.31
C ILE A 43 -10.18 -5.69 -4.78
N LEU A 44 -9.23 -6.33 -4.09
CA LEU A 44 -9.44 -7.66 -3.52
C LEU A 44 -10.51 -7.64 -2.41
N PRO A 45 -11.14 -8.79 -2.12
CA PRO A 45 -12.17 -8.89 -1.09
C PRO A 45 -11.64 -8.64 0.33
N GLY A 46 -10.31 -8.68 0.56
CA GLY A 46 -9.71 -8.37 1.87
C GLY A 46 -9.95 -9.42 2.95
N VAL A 47 -10.39 -10.63 2.56
CA VAL A 47 -10.71 -11.73 3.48
C VAL A 47 -9.48 -12.50 3.97
N ASP A 48 -8.30 -12.26 3.40
CA ASP A 48 -7.02 -12.89 3.76
C ASP A 48 -7.06 -14.42 3.92
N CYS A 49 -7.93 -15.09 3.14
CA CYS A 49 -8.21 -16.52 3.26
C CYS A 49 -7.06 -17.48 2.88
N GLY A 50 -6.01 -16.99 2.21
CA GLY A 50 -4.84 -17.80 1.84
C GLY A 50 -5.07 -18.85 0.73
N SER A 51 -6.26 -18.94 0.14
CA SER A 51 -6.58 -19.98 -0.87
C SER A 51 -5.73 -19.92 -2.15
N CYS A 52 -5.07 -18.78 -2.39
CA CYS A 52 -4.18 -18.55 -3.52
C CYS A 52 -2.73 -18.97 -3.26
N GLY A 53 -2.39 -19.47 -2.04
CA GLY A 53 -1.04 -19.88 -1.68
C GLY A 53 -0.11 -18.77 -1.18
N TYR A 54 -0.62 -17.53 -1.08
CA TYR A 54 0.14 -16.35 -0.60
C TYR A 54 -0.40 -15.84 0.74
N PRO A 55 0.43 -15.18 1.57
CA PRO A 55 0.02 -14.62 2.85
C PRO A 55 -0.89 -13.41 2.64
N GLY A 56 -2.20 -13.66 2.74
CA GLY A 56 -3.24 -12.64 2.61
C GLY A 56 -3.38 -12.04 1.21
N CYS A 57 -4.30 -11.08 1.08
CA CYS A 57 -4.57 -10.31 -0.13
C CYS A 57 -3.37 -9.42 -0.51
N ALA A 58 -2.61 -8.93 0.46
CA ALA A 58 -1.39 -8.18 0.19
C ALA A 58 -0.29 -9.05 -0.44
N GLY A 59 -0.15 -10.31 0.00
CA GLY A 59 0.76 -11.28 -0.61
C GLY A 59 0.35 -11.62 -2.04
N PHE A 60 -0.95 -11.86 -2.27
CA PHE A 60 -1.48 -12.06 -3.63
C PHE A 60 -1.21 -10.87 -4.54
N ALA A 61 -1.44 -9.64 -4.06
CA ALA A 61 -1.23 -8.44 -4.84
C ALA A 61 0.23 -8.29 -5.31
N LYS A 62 1.20 -8.56 -4.43
CA LYS A 62 2.63 -8.57 -4.78
C LYS A 62 2.95 -9.64 -5.81
N ALA A 63 2.49 -10.87 -5.58
CA ALA A 63 2.71 -11.98 -6.50
C ALA A 63 2.12 -11.73 -7.89
N PHE A 64 0.94 -11.09 -7.95
CA PHE A 64 0.29 -10.76 -9.21
C PHE A 64 1.08 -9.68 -9.99
N VAL A 65 1.54 -8.63 -9.30
CA VAL A 65 2.36 -7.58 -9.92
C VAL A 65 3.71 -8.14 -10.40
N ASN A 66 4.29 -9.10 -9.68
CA ASN A 66 5.52 -9.80 -10.08
C ASN A 66 5.31 -10.83 -11.20
N GLY A 67 4.07 -11.11 -11.62
CA GLY A 67 3.75 -12.12 -12.63
C GLY A 67 3.85 -13.57 -12.15
N GLU A 68 3.90 -13.81 -10.84
CA GLU A 68 4.02 -15.14 -10.22
C GLU A 68 2.68 -15.88 -10.11
N ILE A 69 1.55 -15.16 -10.22
CA ILE A 69 0.20 -15.74 -10.15
C ILE A 69 -0.73 -15.13 -11.19
N SER A 70 -1.64 -15.94 -11.74
CA SER A 70 -2.66 -15.49 -12.69
C SER A 70 -3.78 -14.69 -12.00
N LYS A 71 -4.46 -13.83 -12.78
CA LYS A 71 -5.64 -13.05 -12.38
C LYS A 71 -6.76 -13.92 -11.76
N ASP A 72 -6.84 -15.18 -12.17
CA ASP A 72 -7.85 -16.14 -11.69
C ASP A 72 -7.50 -16.81 -10.36
N GLY A 73 -6.35 -16.47 -9.76
CA GLY A 73 -5.88 -17.08 -8.51
C GLY A 73 -6.70 -16.69 -7.28
N CYS A 74 -7.41 -15.56 -7.31
CA CYS A 74 -8.29 -15.13 -6.22
C CYS A 74 -9.67 -15.80 -6.32
N ILE A 75 -9.78 -17.04 -5.81
CA ILE A 75 -11.03 -17.82 -5.80
C ILE A 75 -12.23 -17.06 -5.20
N PRO A 76 -12.16 -16.44 -4.00
CA PRO A 76 -13.31 -15.74 -3.43
C PRO A 76 -13.68 -14.47 -4.22
N GLY A 77 -12.70 -13.81 -4.85
CA GLY A 77 -12.94 -12.60 -5.65
C GLY A 77 -13.51 -12.86 -7.04
N LYS A 78 -13.64 -14.13 -7.48
CA LYS A 78 -14.19 -14.44 -8.81
C LYS A 78 -15.64 -13.99 -8.97
N ALA A 79 -16.46 -14.18 -7.94
CA ALA A 79 -17.86 -13.76 -7.96
C ALA A 79 -18.02 -12.22 -7.96
N ASP A 80 -17.02 -11.51 -7.42
CA ASP A 80 -16.99 -10.05 -7.32
C ASP A 80 -16.37 -9.36 -8.56
N GLY A 81 -16.02 -10.11 -9.62
CA GLY A 81 -15.43 -9.55 -10.83
C GLY A 81 -13.96 -9.12 -10.70
N VAL A 82 -13.26 -9.57 -9.63
CA VAL A 82 -11.83 -9.27 -9.42
C VAL A 82 -10.93 -9.64 -10.62
N PRO A 83 -11.11 -10.79 -11.30
CA PRO A 83 -10.25 -11.15 -12.44
C PRO A 83 -10.29 -10.14 -13.59
N GLU A 84 -11.44 -9.53 -13.84
CA GLU A 84 -11.64 -8.52 -14.89
C GLU A 84 -10.95 -7.20 -14.53
N LEU A 85 -11.03 -6.80 -13.28
CA LEU A 85 -10.35 -5.63 -12.75
C LEU A 85 -8.82 -5.80 -12.77
N LEU A 86 -8.33 -7.00 -12.39
CA LEU A 86 -6.91 -7.33 -12.46
C LEU A 86 -6.38 -7.29 -13.90
N GLU A 87 -7.19 -7.77 -14.85
CA GLU A 87 -6.84 -7.68 -16.27
C GLU A 87 -6.75 -6.22 -16.73
N LYS A 88 -7.71 -5.37 -16.36
CA LYS A 88 -7.63 -3.93 -16.66
C LYS A 88 -6.37 -3.30 -16.07
N ILE A 89 -6.04 -3.61 -14.81
CA ILE A 89 -4.84 -3.07 -14.14
C ILE A 89 -3.55 -3.53 -14.84
N SER A 90 -3.50 -4.78 -15.31
CA SER A 90 -2.32 -5.30 -16.04
C SER A 90 -2.08 -4.59 -17.39
N LYS A 91 -3.12 -4.00 -17.99
CA LYS A 91 -3.04 -3.27 -19.26
C LYS A 91 -2.69 -1.78 -19.11
N LEU A 92 -2.67 -1.24 -17.89
CA LEU A 92 -2.37 0.17 -17.62
C LEU A 92 -0.86 0.41 -17.48
N SER A 93 -0.39 1.56 -17.96
CA SER A 93 1.00 2.00 -17.78
C SER A 93 1.24 2.50 -16.34
N ASP A 94 2.52 2.53 -15.90
CA ASP A 94 2.87 2.99 -14.55
C ASP A 94 2.43 4.44 -14.28
N GLU A 95 2.45 5.28 -15.32
CA GLU A 95 2.00 6.67 -15.27
C GLU A 95 0.50 6.80 -14.99
N GLU A 96 -0.32 5.96 -15.63
CA GLU A 96 -1.77 5.93 -15.41
C GLU A 96 -2.11 5.43 -14.01
N ILE A 97 -1.36 4.45 -13.51
CA ILE A 97 -1.53 3.88 -12.18
C ILE A 97 -1.18 4.90 -11.09
N ASN A 98 -0.10 5.65 -11.26
CA ASN A 98 0.27 6.71 -10.33
C ASN A 98 -0.80 7.80 -10.28
N LYS A 99 -1.37 8.18 -11.44
CA LYS A 99 -2.45 9.18 -11.49
C LYS A 99 -3.73 8.69 -10.80
N ILE A 100 -4.10 7.42 -11.00
CA ILE A 100 -5.25 6.81 -10.32
C ILE A 100 -5.02 6.74 -8.81
N TYR A 101 -3.80 6.42 -8.38
CA TYR A 101 -3.46 6.36 -6.96
C TYR A 101 -3.56 7.74 -6.29
N GLU A 102 -2.98 8.77 -6.90
CA GLU A 102 -3.05 10.15 -6.40
C GLU A 102 -4.50 10.67 -6.35
N GLU A 103 -5.33 10.40 -7.37
CA GLU A 103 -6.74 10.81 -7.39
C GLU A 103 -7.61 10.02 -6.40
N SER A 104 -7.22 8.78 -6.08
CA SER A 104 -8.00 7.89 -5.22
C SER A 104 -7.56 7.87 -3.76
N GLN A 105 -6.34 8.32 -3.45
CA GLN A 105 -5.70 8.22 -2.13
C GLN A 105 -5.85 6.82 -1.50
N GLY A 106 -5.78 5.75 -2.32
CA GLY A 106 -5.91 4.37 -1.84
C GLY A 106 -7.34 3.91 -1.48
N ASN A 107 -8.38 4.67 -1.83
CA ASN A 107 -9.77 4.30 -1.51
C ASN A 107 -10.40 3.37 -2.57
N LYS A 108 -10.74 2.15 -2.14
CA LYS A 108 -11.38 1.08 -2.93
C LYS A 108 -12.56 1.57 -3.79
N THR A 109 -13.48 2.36 -3.22
CA THR A 109 -14.71 2.77 -3.94
C THR A 109 -14.41 3.72 -5.10
N LYS A 110 -13.41 4.59 -4.94
CA LYS A 110 -12.97 5.51 -6.00
C LYS A 110 -12.18 4.79 -7.08
N ILE A 111 -11.31 3.86 -6.70
CA ILE A 111 -10.51 3.05 -7.63
C ILE A 111 -11.43 2.22 -8.54
N VAL A 112 -12.42 1.54 -7.96
CA VAL A 112 -13.41 0.77 -8.72
C VAL A 112 -14.26 1.68 -9.61
N ALA A 113 -14.65 2.87 -9.14
CA ALA A 113 -15.39 3.84 -9.96
C ALA A 113 -14.58 4.34 -11.17
N ILE A 114 -13.28 4.58 -11.01
CA ILE A 114 -12.39 5.02 -12.10
C ILE A 114 -12.15 3.87 -13.10
N LEU A 115 -11.88 2.66 -12.61
CA LEU A 115 -11.69 1.46 -13.44
C LEU A 115 -12.98 0.98 -14.13
N SER A 116 -14.15 1.31 -13.58
CA SER A 116 -15.45 1.03 -14.21
C SER A 116 -15.85 2.07 -15.25
N LYS A 117 -15.25 3.27 -15.23
CA LYS A 117 -15.53 4.36 -16.19
C LYS A 117 -14.69 4.28 -17.47
N LYS A 118 -13.64 3.45 -17.45
CA LYS A 118 -12.68 3.23 -18.54
C LYS A 118 -12.88 1.83 -19.12
#